data_AF-A0AAD4KLY1-F1
#
_entry.id   AF-A0AAD4KLY1-F1
#
_cell.length_a   1.000
_cell.length_b   1.000
_cell.length_c   1.000
_cell.angle_alpha   90.00
_cell.angle_beta   90.00
_cell.angle_gamma   90.00
#
_symmetry.space_group_name_H-M   'P 1'
#
loop_
_entity.id
_entity.type
_entity.pdbx_description
1 polymer ?
#
loop_
_entity_poly.entity_id
_entity_poly.type
_entity_poly.pdbx_seq_one_letter_code
_entity_poly.pdbx_strand_id
1 'polypeptide(L)'
;MAGFTTLRPRDFTGYGDLPPRFTWPGGKKVATNLAINYEEGTERNPLLGDSERDLMQEGEYEYGTRAIIWPLLRHFKEFDAPYSVFLSSDALTVNVNPALSEMPKTEDCDIVSHGTRSISRVGLTEEMERADLCWSINQAGKRILGAFPRSPITENNRRIMADAGPYTGSTDCFDYLKDAFDILYPESNESATMISIGLHAQIMRPGGVASIIRFLEYVNKDSLDL
;
A
#
# COMPACT_ATOMS: atom_id res chain seq x y z
N MET A 1 33.24 -2.76 -30.14
CA MET A 1 32.07 -2.42 -29.30
C MET A 1 30.83 -2.92 -30.02
N ALA A 2 30.17 -3.96 -29.51
CA ALA A 2 28.91 -4.43 -30.09
C ALA A 2 27.81 -3.43 -29.71
N GLY A 3 27.17 -2.82 -30.72
CA GLY A 3 26.08 -1.87 -30.51
C GLY A 3 24.88 -2.58 -29.88
N PHE A 4 24.34 -1.99 -28.81
CA PHE A 4 23.06 -2.40 -28.24
C PHE A 4 21.92 -2.02 -29.20
N THR A 5 21.65 -2.84 -30.22
CA THR A 5 20.59 -2.60 -31.22
C THR A 5 19.30 -3.37 -30.96
N THR A 6 19.04 -3.81 -29.72
CA THR A 6 17.72 -4.32 -29.34
C THR A 6 16.98 -3.24 -28.55
N LEU A 7 15.97 -2.63 -29.18
CA LEU A 7 14.95 -1.83 -28.50
C LEU A 7 14.46 -2.63 -27.29
N ARG A 8 14.74 -2.15 -26.08
CA ARG A 8 14.20 -2.78 -24.87
C ARG A 8 12.68 -2.58 -24.88
N PRO A 9 11.86 -3.60 -24.58
CA PRO A 9 10.39 -3.49 -24.58
C PRO A 9 9.88 -2.77 -23.32
N ARG A 10 10.56 -1.69 -22.93
CA ARG A 10 10.24 -0.86 -21.77
C ARG A 10 10.07 0.56 -22.26
N ASP A 11 8.92 1.13 -21.98
CA ASP A 11 8.70 2.55 -22.15
C ASP A 11 9.40 3.30 -21.00
N PHE A 12 10.51 3.96 -21.32
CA PHE A 12 11.23 4.87 -20.41
C PHE A 12 10.90 6.34 -20.69
N THR A 13 10.13 6.62 -21.74
CA THR A 13 9.72 7.97 -22.11
C THR A 13 8.52 8.39 -21.29
N GLY A 14 7.52 7.51 -21.14
CA GLY A 14 6.25 7.85 -20.51
C GLY A 14 5.63 9.08 -21.17
N TYR A 15 5.26 10.07 -20.35
CA TYR A 15 4.75 11.34 -20.86
C TYR A 15 5.83 12.38 -21.22
N GLY A 16 7.11 12.10 -20.94
CA GLY A 16 8.19 13.05 -21.20
C GLY A 16 8.01 14.39 -20.47
N ASP A 17 8.42 15.47 -21.13
CA ASP A 17 8.31 16.86 -20.68
C ASP A 17 6.92 17.49 -20.89
N LEU A 18 5.97 16.73 -21.46
CA LEU A 18 4.63 17.20 -21.80
C LEU A 18 3.55 16.27 -21.23
N PRO A 19 3.38 16.23 -19.89
CA PRO A 19 2.30 15.48 -19.27
C PRO A 19 0.92 15.98 -19.72
N PRO A 20 -0.08 15.09 -19.80
CA PRO A 20 -1.45 15.49 -20.12
C PRO A 20 -1.94 16.48 -19.07
N ARG A 21 -2.60 17.55 -19.51
CA ARG A 21 -3.24 18.52 -18.62
C ARG A 21 -4.64 18.05 -18.24
N PHE A 22 -4.89 17.89 -16.95
CA PHE A 22 -6.21 17.53 -16.44
C PHE A 22 -6.43 18.13 -15.05
N THR A 23 -7.69 18.07 -14.57
CA THR A 23 -8.08 18.48 -13.23
C THR A 23 -8.85 17.37 -12.54
N TRP A 24 -8.71 17.27 -11.22
CA TRP A 24 -9.56 16.40 -10.42
C TRP A 24 -10.96 17.00 -10.24
N PRO A 25 -11.98 16.18 -9.92
CA PRO A 25 -13.31 16.66 -9.58
C PRO A 25 -13.28 17.81 -8.55
N GLY A 26 -14.11 18.83 -8.75
CA GLY A 26 -14.14 20.01 -7.89
C GLY A 26 -12.91 20.92 -8.01
N GLY A 27 -12.07 20.76 -9.05
CA GLY A 27 -10.88 21.58 -9.25
C GLY A 27 -9.77 21.29 -8.24
N LYS A 28 -9.79 20.10 -7.63
CA LYS A 28 -8.75 19.70 -6.67
C LYS A 28 -7.40 19.54 -7.38
N LYS A 29 -6.36 19.95 -6.67
CA LYS A 29 -4.98 20.04 -7.17
C LYS A 29 -4.23 18.72 -7.07
N VAL A 30 -4.28 18.12 -5.89
CA VAL A 30 -3.61 16.84 -5.58
C VAL A 30 -4.66 15.85 -5.10
N ALA A 31 -4.66 14.64 -5.66
CA ALA A 31 -5.41 13.51 -5.13
C ALA A 31 -4.52 12.66 -4.21
N THR A 32 -5.00 12.37 -3.00
CA THR A 32 -4.30 11.49 -2.06
C THR A 32 -4.99 10.13 -2.03
N ASN A 33 -4.24 9.05 -2.30
CA ASN A 33 -4.72 7.68 -2.20
C ASN A 33 -4.13 7.02 -0.94
N LEU A 34 -4.98 6.71 0.05
CA LEU A 34 -4.61 5.99 1.26
C LEU A 34 -4.77 4.48 1.02
N ALA A 35 -3.66 3.77 0.81
CA ALA A 35 -3.66 2.37 0.41
C ALA A 35 -3.28 1.46 1.59
N ILE A 36 -4.25 0.86 2.25
CA ILE A 36 -4.03 -0.13 3.32
C ILE A 36 -3.75 -1.49 2.67
N ASN A 37 -2.55 -2.01 2.88
CA ASN A 37 -2.19 -3.36 2.50
C ASN A 37 -2.67 -4.30 3.60
N TYR A 38 -3.60 -5.20 3.26
CA TYR A 38 -4.08 -6.24 4.15
C TYR A 38 -3.54 -7.58 3.67
N GLU A 39 -2.44 -7.97 4.32
CA GLU A 39 -1.63 -9.14 3.96
C GLU A 39 -1.58 -10.15 5.11
N GLU A 40 -2.08 -9.77 6.28
CA GLU A 40 -1.83 -10.44 7.53
C GLU A 40 -2.42 -11.86 7.59
N GLY A 41 -1.54 -12.85 7.80
CA GLY A 41 -1.86 -14.28 7.77
C GLY A 41 -1.56 -14.96 6.44
N THR A 42 -1.07 -14.24 5.42
CA THR A 42 -0.74 -14.78 4.10
C THR A 42 0.76 -14.83 3.77
N GLU A 43 1.59 -14.38 4.71
CA GLU A 43 3.04 -14.46 4.68
C GLU A 43 3.54 -15.92 4.61
N ARG A 44 4.85 -16.11 4.44
CA ARG A 44 5.44 -17.45 4.41
C ARG A 44 5.23 -18.14 5.74
N ASN A 45 4.52 -19.26 5.73
CA ASN A 45 4.21 -20.01 6.93
C ASN A 45 4.07 -21.52 6.64
N PRO A 46 4.64 -22.43 7.47
CA PRO A 46 4.47 -23.86 7.25
C PRO A 46 3.02 -24.34 7.35
N LEU A 47 2.16 -23.61 8.08
CA LEU A 47 0.71 -23.89 8.12
C LEU A 47 0.02 -23.67 6.76
N LEU A 48 0.66 -22.91 5.86
CA LEU A 48 0.21 -22.65 4.49
C LEU A 48 1.01 -23.46 3.45
N GLY A 49 1.83 -24.41 3.89
CA GLY A 49 2.63 -25.28 3.03
C GLY A 49 4.02 -24.77 2.66
N ASP A 50 4.50 -23.67 3.28
CA ASP A 50 5.86 -23.17 3.07
C ASP A 50 6.91 -23.95 3.89
N SER A 51 8.18 -23.89 3.48
CA SER A 51 9.26 -24.67 4.08
C SER A 51 9.83 -24.10 5.39
N GLU A 52 9.62 -22.81 5.66
CA GLU A 52 10.28 -22.08 6.75
C GLU A 52 9.28 -21.37 7.64
N ARG A 53 9.59 -21.29 8.94
CA ARG A 53 8.84 -20.54 9.94
C ARG A 53 9.66 -19.36 10.45
N ASP A 54 9.13 -18.15 10.34
CA ASP A 54 9.71 -16.95 10.95
C ASP A 54 8.75 -16.39 12.02
N LEU A 55 9.05 -16.69 13.28
CA LEU A 55 8.24 -16.24 14.43
C LEU A 55 8.22 -14.72 14.60
N MET A 56 9.25 -14.03 14.10
CA MET A 56 9.27 -12.57 14.14
C MET A 56 8.29 -12.01 13.11
N GLN A 57 8.26 -12.59 11.91
CA GLN A 57 7.29 -12.23 10.89
C GLN A 57 5.83 -12.53 11.33
N GLU A 58 5.58 -13.71 11.92
CA GLU A 58 4.27 -14.05 12.49
C GLU A 58 3.82 -13.00 13.51
N GLY A 59 4.70 -12.65 14.46
CA GLY A 59 4.38 -11.67 15.50
C GLY A 59 4.10 -10.25 14.96
N GLU A 60 4.78 -9.83 13.91
CA GLU A 60 4.52 -8.53 13.26
C GLU A 60 3.16 -8.50 12.55
N TYR A 61 2.83 -9.58 11.83
CA TYR A 61 1.57 -9.73 11.13
C TYR A 61 0.39 -9.83 12.12
N GLU A 62 0.55 -10.57 13.20
CA GLU A 62 -0.42 -10.60 14.30
C GLU A 62 -0.58 -9.21 14.93
N TYR A 63 0.51 -8.48 15.17
CA TYR A 63 0.43 -7.15 15.77
C TYR A 63 -0.34 -6.16 14.89
N GLY A 64 -0.14 -6.20 13.57
CA GLY A 64 -0.84 -5.32 12.63
C GLY A 64 -2.36 -5.41 12.75
N THR A 65 -2.88 -6.63 12.71
CA THR A 65 -4.34 -6.88 12.81
C THR A 65 -4.90 -6.79 14.22
N ARG A 66 -4.09 -7.01 15.25
CA ARG A 66 -4.55 -6.94 16.64
C ARG A 66 -4.54 -5.52 17.19
N ALA A 67 -3.61 -4.68 16.76
CA ALA A 67 -3.35 -3.39 17.41
C ALA A 67 -3.42 -2.18 16.48
N ILE A 68 -2.99 -2.28 15.23
CA ILE A 68 -2.74 -1.10 14.38
C ILE A 68 -3.87 -0.81 13.41
N ILE A 69 -4.49 -1.82 12.82
CA ILE A 69 -5.55 -1.60 11.84
C ILE A 69 -6.75 -0.85 12.44
N TRP A 70 -7.13 -1.17 13.69
CA TRP A 70 -8.29 -0.56 14.35
C TRP A 70 -8.16 0.95 14.62
N PRO A 71 -7.09 1.46 15.27
CA PRO A 71 -6.90 2.90 15.42
C PRO A 71 -6.78 3.61 14.07
N LEU A 72 -6.13 3.00 13.08
CA LEU A 72 -6.02 3.60 11.75
C LEU A 72 -7.40 3.83 11.11
N LEU A 73 -8.24 2.78 11.10
CA LEU A 73 -9.60 2.86 10.55
C LEU A 73 -10.48 3.85 11.33
N ARG A 74 -10.33 3.95 12.66
CA ARG A 74 -11.04 4.96 13.45
C ARG A 74 -10.68 6.38 13.02
N HIS A 75 -9.40 6.67 12.84
CA HIS A 75 -8.98 8.00 12.41
C HIS A 75 -9.41 8.30 10.98
N PHE A 76 -9.36 7.34 10.06
CA PHE A 76 -9.88 7.56 8.70
C PHE A 76 -11.36 7.93 8.72
N LYS A 77 -12.15 7.30 9.57
CA LYS A 77 -13.54 7.68 9.81
C LYS A 77 -13.70 9.07 10.44
N GLU A 78 -12.86 9.43 11.42
CA GLU A 78 -12.88 10.75 12.06
C GLU A 78 -12.55 11.89 11.08
N PHE A 79 -11.66 11.64 10.12
CA PHE A 79 -11.27 12.59 9.07
C PHE A 79 -12.15 12.55 7.82
N ASP A 80 -13.18 11.69 7.78
CA ASP A 80 -13.96 11.40 6.56
C ASP A 80 -13.05 11.07 5.35
N ALA A 81 -11.95 10.36 5.62
CA ALA A 81 -10.91 10.06 4.66
C ALA A 81 -11.18 8.69 4.01
N PRO A 82 -11.59 8.64 2.72
CA PRO A 82 -11.74 7.37 2.02
C PRO A 82 -10.38 6.70 1.83
N TYR A 83 -10.38 5.37 1.80
CA TYR A 83 -9.19 4.56 1.64
C TYR A 83 -9.48 3.37 0.72
N SER A 84 -8.41 2.80 0.18
CA SER A 84 -8.45 1.55 -0.57
C SER A 84 -7.73 0.45 0.19
N VAL A 85 -8.27 -0.77 0.15
CA VAL A 85 -7.63 -1.95 0.71
C VAL A 85 -7.03 -2.80 -0.39
N PHE A 86 -5.72 -2.97 -0.31
CA PHE A 86 -4.92 -3.83 -1.15
C PHE A 86 -4.89 -5.20 -0.49
N LEU A 87 -5.82 -6.06 -0.90
CA LEU A 87 -6.16 -7.28 -0.22
C LEU A 87 -5.38 -8.48 -0.76
N SER A 88 -4.60 -9.14 0.10
CA SER A 88 -4.21 -10.54 -0.12
C SER A 88 -5.40 -11.42 0.20
N SER A 89 -6.06 -12.01 -0.79
CA SER A 89 -7.40 -12.58 -0.60
C SER A 89 -7.47 -13.73 0.40
N ASP A 90 -6.38 -14.49 0.59
CA ASP A 90 -6.37 -15.56 1.58
C ASP A 90 -6.40 -15.00 3.02
N ALA A 91 -6.05 -13.71 3.23
CA ALA A 91 -6.15 -13.05 4.53
C ALA A 91 -7.59 -13.08 5.08
N LEU A 92 -8.61 -13.18 4.22
CA LEU A 92 -10.01 -13.28 4.66
C LEU A 92 -10.37 -14.67 5.20
N THR A 93 -9.64 -15.71 4.80
CA THR A 93 -9.94 -17.10 5.18
C THR A 93 -9.00 -17.62 6.26
N VAL A 94 -7.73 -17.24 6.19
CA VAL A 94 -6.68 -17.66 7.14
C VAL A 94 -6.74 -16.83 8.43
N ASN A 95 -7.11 -15.55 8.34
CA ASN A 95 -7.33 -14.74 9.52
C ASN A 95 -8.73 -15.03 10.05
N VAL A 96 -8.82 -15.74 11.18
CA VAL A 96 -10.09 -16.10 11.83
C VAL A 96 -10.80 -14.90 12.48
N ASN A 97 -10.34 -13.66 12.28
CA ASN A 97 -10.98 -12.46 12.77
C ASN A 97 -12.21 -12.11 11.91
N PRO A 98 -13.45 -12.31 12.41
CA PRO A 98 -14.65 -12.14 11.60
C PRO A 98 -14.88 -10.69 11.18
N ALA A 99 -14.40 -9.72 11.96
CA ALA A 99 -14.54 -8.31 11.63
C ALA A 99 -13.66 -7.91 10.42
N LEU A 100 -12.47 -8.51 10.29
CA LEU A 100 -11.57 -8.26 9.15
C LEU A 100 -11.96 -9.07 7.91
N SER A 101 -12.50 -10.29 8.09
CA SER A 101 -12.98 -11.10 6.96
C SER A 101 -14.23 -10.51 6.30
N GLU A 102 -15.08 -9.82 7.06
CA GLU A 102 -16.30 -9.18 6.53
C GLU A 102 -16.08 -7.74 6.06
N MET A 103 -14.96 -7.11 6.45
CA MET A 103 -14.61 -5.73 6.12
C MET A 103 -14.81 -5.38 4.62
N PRO A 104 -14.38 -6.21 3.63
CA PRO A 104 -14.60 -5.90 2.22
C PRO A 104 -16.08 -5.74 1.83
N LYS A 105 -16.99 -6.41 2.56
CA LYS A 105 -18.43 -6.38 2.30
C LYS A 105 -19.12 -5.23 3.02
N THR A 106 -18.63 -4.85 4.20
CA THR A 106 -19.32 -3.94 5.11
C THR A 106 -18.79 -2.51 5.08
N GLU A 107 -17.49 -2.32 4.82
CA GLU A 107 -16.89 -0.99 4.78
C GLU A 107 -17.09 -0.33 3.41
N ASP A 108 -17.25 0.99 3.45
CA ASP A 108 -17.27 1.85 2.25
C ASP A 108 -15.84 2.18 1.84
N CYS A 109 -15.13 1.17 1.34
CA CYS A 109 -13.78 1.29 0.81
C CYS A 109 -13.65 0.56 -0.53
N ASP A 110 -12.68 1.00 -1.33
CA ASP A 110 -12.31 0.30 -2.55
C ASP A 110 -11.46 -0.93 -2.24
N ILE A 111 -11.68 -2.03 -2.96
CA ILE A 111 -10.85 -3.24 -2.86
C ILE A 111 -9.99 -3.39 -4.11
N VAL A 112 -8.69 -3.57 -3.90
CA VAL A 112 -7.65 -3.74 -4.90
C VAL A 112 -7.01 -5.11 -4.68
N SER A 113 -6.79 -5.89 -5.74
CA SER A 113 -6.14 -7.20 -5.58
C SER A 113 -4.67 -6.98 -5.21
N HIS A 114 -4.26 -7.52 -4.08
CA HIS A 114 -2.83 -7.68 -3.76
C HIS A 114 -2.36 -9.11 -4.08
N GLY A 115 -3.22 -9.92 -4.71
CA GLY A 115 -2.98 -11.33 -4.97
C GLY A 115 -3.62 -12.27 -3.94
N THR A 116 -3.39 -13.59 -4.03
CA THR A 116 -3.83 -14.53 -2.97
C THR A 116 -3.03 -14.37 -1.69
N ARG A 117 -1.71 -14.35 -1.82
CA ARG A 117 -0.75 -14.35 -0.72
C ARG A 117 0.35 -13.31 -0.88
N SER A 118 0.87 -12.82 0.25
CA SER A 118 2.03 -11.92 0.32
C SER A 118 3.35 -12.70 0.14
N ILE A 119 3.53 -13.24 -1.07
CA ILE A 119 4.74 -13.98 -1.50
C ILE A 119 5.22 -13.50 -2.87
N SER A 120 6.49 -13.79 -3.19
CA SER A 120 7.05 -13.49 -4.52
C SER A 120 6.29 -14.23 -5.61
N ARG A 121 5.97 -13.51 -6.68
CA ARG A 121 5.30 -14.03 -7.89
C ARG A 121 6.25 -14.35 -9.04
N VAL A 122 7.55 -14.12 -8.84
CA VAL A 122 8.57 -14.43 -9.83
C VAL A 122 8.55 -15.93 -10.13
N GLY A 123 8.34 -16.28 -11.40
CA GLY A 123 8.34 -17.66 -11.88
C GLY A 123 6.95 -18.32 -11.97
N LEU A 124 5.86 -17.60 -11.64
CA LEU A 124 4.51 -18.10 -11.92
C LEU A 124 4.25 -18.18 -13.43
N THR A 125 3.44 -19.15 -13.84
CA THR A 125 2.90 -19.21 -15.22
C THR A 125 1.69 -18.30 -15.35
N GLU A 126 1.35 -17.88 -16.58
CA GLU A 126 0.14 -17.07 -16.84
C GLU A 126 -1.14 -17.74 -16.30
N GLU A 127 -1.24 -19.07 -16.40
CA GLU A 127 -2.36 -19.85 -15.87
C GLU A 127 -2.48 -19.70 -14.35
N MET A 128 -1.36 -19.77 -13.63
CA MET A 128 -1.32 -19.60 -12.17
C MET A 128 -1.71 -18.16 -11.77
N GLU A 129 -1.19 -17.16 -12.48
CA GLU A 129 -1.54 -15.75 -12.24
C GLU A 129 -3.04 -15.47 -12.51
N ARG A 130 -3.61 -16.07 -13.55
CA ARG A 130 -5.03 -15.96 -13.88
C ARG A 130 -5.92 -16.61 -12.84
N ALA A 131 -5.55 -17.81 -12.36
CA ALA A 131 -6.29 -18.52 -11.32
C ALA A 131 -6.29 -17.72 -10.00
N ASP A 132 -5.13 -17.16 -9.63
CA ASP A 132 -4.97 -16.29 -8.47
C ASP A 132 -5.86 -15.04 -8.53
N LEU A 133 -5.88 -14.34 -9.68
CA LEU A 133 -6.75 -13.17 -9.86
C LEU A 133 -8.24 -13.52 -9.77
N CYS A 134 -8.66 -14.62 -10.42
CA CYS A 134 -10.04 -15.10 -10.36
C CYS A 134 -10.45 -15.43 -8.91
N TRP A 135 -9.55 -16.05 -8.14
CA TRP A 135 -9.80 -16.32 -6.73
C TRP A 135 -9.97 -15.03 -5.93
N SER A 136 -9.07 -14.05 -6.09
CA SER A 136 -9.18 -12.77 -5.38
C SER A 136 -10.50 -12.04 -5.69
N ILE A 137 -10.94 -12.04 -6.95
CA ILE A 137 -12.24 -11.45 -7.35
C ILE A 137 -13.40 -12.13 -6.61
N ASN A 138 -13.38 -13.46 -6.52
CA ASN A 138 -14.45 -14.22 -5.86
C ASN A 138 -14.50 -13.96 -4.35
N GLN A 139 -13.34 -13.81 -3.69
CA GLN A 139 -13.27 -13.59 -2.24
C GLN A 139 -13.65 -12.16 -1.83
N ALA A 140 -13.31 -11.16 -2.63
CA ALA A 140 -13.54 -9.75 -2.30
C ALA A 140 -15.04 -9.38 -2.19
N GLY A 141 -15.94 -10.12 -2.85
CA GLY A 141 -17.39 -9.83 -2.84
C GLY A 141 -17.79 -8.50 -3.52
N LYS A 142 -16.82 -7.74 -4.03
CA LYS A 142 -16.96 -6.48 -4.79
C LYS A 142 -16.02 -6.51 -6.00
N ARG A 143 -16.28 -5.62 -6.98
CA ARG A 143 -15.41 -5.48 -8.16
C ARG A 143 -14.04 -4.94 -7.75
N ILE A 144 -12.99 -5.68 -8.06
CA ILE A 144 -11.59 -5.26 -7.85
C ILE A 144 -11.22 -4.18 -8.88
N LEU A 145 -10.62 -3.07 -8.42
CA LEU A 145 -10.33 -1.89 -9.26
C LEU A 145 -8.86 -1.76 -9.71
N GLY A 146 -7.95 -2.62 -9.23
CA GLY A 146 -6.53 -2.62 -9.63
C GLY A 146 -5.72 -3.79 -9.03
N ALA A 147 -4.41 -3.84 -9.35
CA ALA A 147 -3.47 -4.81 -8.76
C ALA A 147 -2.06 -4.20 -8.55
N PHE A 148 -1.39 -4.56 -7.45
CA PHE A 148 -0.05 -4.07 -7.09
C PHE A 148 0.74 -5.17 -6.38
N PRO A 149 1.92 -5.65 -6.85
CA PRO A 149 2.71 -6.67 -6.14
C PRO A 149 3.96 -6.10 -5.42
N ARG A 150 4.40 -6.75 -4.33
CA ARG A 150 5.50 -6.33 -3.42
C ARG A 150 6.92 -6.67 -3.93
N SER A 151 7.94 -5.91 -3.49
CA SER A 151 9.38 -6.20 -3.72
C SER A 151 10.03 -7.05 -2.61
N PRO A 152 11.05 -7.90 -2.89
CA PRO A 152 11.68 -8.78 -1.90
C PRO A 152 12.72 -8.08 -1.00
N ILE A 153 12.80 -8.49 0.28
CA ILE A 153 13.83 -8.11 1.26
C ILE A 153 14.93 -9.18 1.29
N THR A 154 16.21 -8.81 1.42
CA THR A 154 17.35 -9.74 1.49
C THR A 154 18.05 -9.68 2.86
N GLU A 155 18.85 -10.70 3.20
CA GLU A 155 19.65 -10.76 4.43
C GLU A 155 20.60 -9.55 4.57
N ASN A 156 21.20 -9.11 3.45
CA ASN A 156 22.01 -7.89 3.41
C ASN A 156 21.20 -6.65 3.77
N ASN A 157 19.93 -6.57 3.34
CA ASN A 157 19.03 -5.46 3.66
C ASN A 157 18.70 -5.45 5.16
N ARG A 158 18.47 -6.61 5.77
CA ARG A 158 18.25 -6.76 7.23
C ARG A 158 19.47 -6.33 8.05
N ARG A 159 20.68 -6.71 7.63
CA ARG A 159 21.93 -6.29 8.29
C ARG A 159 22.13 -4.78 8.18
N ILE A 160 21.91 -4.20 7.01
CA ILE A 160 22.02 -2.74 6.79
C ILE A 160 21.01 -1.98 7.66
N MET A 161 19.77 -2.45 7.77
CA MET A 161 18.75 -1.85 8.66
C MET A 161 19.11 -1.99 10.15
N ALA A 162 19.74 -3.10 10.55
CA ALA A 162 20.22 -3.29 11.92
C ALA A 162 21.43 -2.40 12.24
N ASP A 163 22.35 -2.24 11.29
CA ASP A 163 23.56 -1.42 11.43
C ASP A 163 23.25 0.09 11.41
N ALA A 164 22.27 0.50 10.60
CA ALA A 164 21.90 1.90 10.43
C ALA A 164 20.75 2.38 11.33
N GLY A 165 20.08 1.45 12.02
CA GLY A 165 18.82 1.69 12.72
C GLY A 165 17.63 1.85 11.77
N PRO A 166 16.38 1.72 12.26
CA PRO A 166 15.21 2.07 11.47
C PRO A 166 15.27 3.57 11.15
N TYR A 167 15.62 3.89 9.91
CA TYR A 167 15.36 5.21 9.34
C TYR A 167 13.86 5.40 9.29
N THR A 168 13.28 6.03 10.33
CA THR A 168 12.09 6.91 10.32
C THR A 168 11.41 6.89 11.68
N GLY A 169 11.57 7.97 12.44
CA GLY A 169 10.61 8.32 13.48
C GLY A 169 9.28 8.76 12.86
N SER A 170 8.24 8.93 13.68
CA SER A 170 6.95 9.46 13.23
C SER A 170 7.08 10.85 12.59
N THR A 171 8.02 11.66 13.06
CA THR A 171 8.33 12.96 12.45
C THR A 171 8.93 12.81 11.07
N ASP A 172 9.93 11.95 10.87
CA ASP A 172 10.55 11.75 9.55
C ASP A 172 9.53 11.23 8.53
N CYS A 173 8.63 10.32 8.96
CA CYS A 173 7.56 9.83 8.11
C CYS A 173 6.58 10.96 7.72
N PHE A 174 6.18 11.81 8.69
CA PHE A 174 5.33 12.95 8.40
C PHE A 174 6.02 13.97 7.49
N ASP A 175 7.26 14.34 7.78
CA ASP A 175 8.01 15.32 7.01
C ASP A 175 8.23 14.84 5.57
N TYR A 176 8.50 13.54 5.38
CA TYR A 176 8.57 12.95 4.04
C TYR A 176 7.25 13.09 3.27
N LEU A 177 6.11 12.77 3.89
CA LEU A 177 4.80 12.89 3.25
C LEU A 177 4.45 14.36 2.96
N LYS A 178 4.75 15.25 3.91
CA LYS A 178 4.57 16.70 3.76
C LYS A 178 5.40 17.24 2.59
N ASP A 179 6.69 16.92 2.55
CA ASP A 179 7.58 17.41 1.50
C ASP A 179 7.18 16.87 0.12
N ALA A 180 6.76 15.60 0.05
CA ALA A 180 6.20 15.04 -1.19
C ALA A 180 4.94 15.81 -1.64
N PHE A 181 4.03 16.11 -0.72
CA PHE A 181 2.84 16.91 -1.03
C PHE A 181 3.20 18.35 -1.45
N ASP A 182 4.15 18.99 -0.77
CA ASP A 182 4.58 20.37 -1.04
C ASP A 182 5.30 20.53 -2.38
N ILE A 183 5.85 19.45 -2.93
CA ILE A 183 6.34 19.43 -4.32
C ILE A 183 5.18 19.24 -5.31
N LEU A 184 4.31 18.26 -5.05
CA LEU A 184 3.21 17.93 -5.96
C LEU A 184 2.15 19.04 -6.05
N TYR A 185 1.94 19.80 -4.98
CA TYR A 185 0.93 20.85 -4.90
C TYR A 185 1.21 22.04 -5.85
N PRO A 186 2.39 22.68 -5.89
CA PRO A 186 2.69 23.72 -6.87
C PRO A 186 2.79 23.17 -8.30
N GLU A 187 3.33 21.97 -8.50
CA GLU A 187 3.37 21.31 -9.83
C GLU A 187 1.95 21.09 -10.39
N SER A 188 0.98 20.88 -9.50
CA SER A 188 -0.43 20.69 -9.90
C SER A 188 -1.06 21.89 -10.62
N ASN A 189 -0.42 23.07 -10.58
CA ASN A 189 -0.86 24.23 -11.34
C ASN A 189 -0.73 24.02 -12.86
N GLU A 190 0.14 23.12 -13.31
CA GLU A 190 0.29 22.78 -14.73
C GLU A 190 -0.62 21.63 -15.15
N SER A 191 -0.70 20.60 -14.32
CA SER A 191 -1.62 19.47 -14.44
C SER A 191 -1.80 18.81 -13.08
N ALA A 192 -3.03 18.41 -12.74
CA ALA A 192 -3.30 17.82 -11.44
C ALA A 192 -2.41 16.59 -11.14
N THR A 193 -2.02 16.45 -9.88
CA THR A 193 -1.08 15.41 -9.44
C THR A 193 -1.73 14.45 -8.45
N MET A 194 -1.06 13.35 -8.13
CA MET A 194 -1.52 12.44 -7.09
C MET A 194 -0.36 11.90 -6.27
N ILE A 195 -0.66 11.56 -5.02
CA ILE A 195 0.24 10.86 -4.11
C ILE A 195 -0.46 9.60 -3.59
N SER A 196 0.24 8.46 -3.65
CA SER A 196 -0.22 7.22 -3.03
C SER A 196 0.57 6.96 -1.76
N ILE A 197 -0.12 6.70 -0.66
CA ILE A 197 0.46 6.44 0.66
C ILE A 197 0.19 4.98 0.99
N GLY A 198 1.22 4.14 0.87
CA GLY A 198 1.16 2.73 1.20
C GLY A 198 1.27 2.48 2.71
N LEU A 199 0.25 1.85 3.28
CA LEU A 199 0.10 1.61 4.72
C LEU A 199 0.11 0.11 4.97
N HIS A 200 0.93 -0.34 5.90
CA HIS A 200 1.11 -1.75 6.23
C HIS A 200 0.94 -1.88 7.75
N ALA A 201 -0.14 -2.49 8.22
CA ALA A 201 -0.40 -2.53 9.65
C ALA A 201 0.68 -3.33 10.40
N GLN A 202 1.25 -4.36 9.77
CA GLN A 202 2.35 -5.15 10.32
C GLN A 202 3.67 -4.39 10.47
N ILE A 203 3.92 -3.37 9.63
CA ILE A 203 5.13 -2.53 9.70
C ILE A 203 4.89 -1.35 10.64
N MET A 204 3.71 -0.76 10.56
CA MET A 204 3.34 0.41 11.34
C MET A 204 3.36 0.09 12.84
N ARG A 205 3.72 1.12 13.60
CA ARG A 205 3.61 1.17 15.06
C ARG A 205 2.74 2.39 15.41
N PRO A 206 2.35 2.62 16.67
CA PRO A 206 1.54 3.79 17.03
C PRO A 206 2.15 5.13 16.55
N GLY A 207 3.47 5.24 16.49
CA GLY A 207 4.16 6.39 15.89
C GLY A 207 3.88 6.56 14.39
N GLY A 208 3.77 5.47 13.63
CA GLY A 208 3.36 5.52 12.22
C GLY A 208 1.89 5.93 12.06
N VAL A 209 1.00 5.56 12.98
CA VAL A 209 -0.38 6.08 12.95
C VAL A 209 -0.38 7.59 13.20
N ALA A 210 0.43 8.07 14.16
CA ALA A 210 0.55 9.50 14.45
C ALA A 210 1.10 10.31 13.26
N SER A 211 2.00 9.76 12.45
CA SER A 211 2.49 10.47 11.25
C SER A 211 1.40 10.63 10.20
N ILE A 212 0.55 9.62 10.01
CA ILE A 212 -0.60 9.70 9.10
C ILE A 212 -1.64 10.70 9.60
N ILE A 213 -1.95 10.72 10.90
CA ILE A 213 -2.86 11.72 11.49
C ILE A 213 -2.34 13.13 11.21
N ARG A 214 -1.06 13.40 11.52
CA ARG A 214 -0.43 14.71 11.27
C ARG A 214 -0.50 15.09 9.79
N PHE A 215 -0.33 14.13 8.88
CA PHE A 215 -0.43 14.38 7.45
C PHE A 215 -1.87 14.71 7.02
N LEU A 216 -2.87 13.98 7.52
CA LEU A 216 -4.28 14.29 7.26
C LEU A 216 -4.66 15.67 7.80
N GLU A 217 -4.22 16.02 9.01
CA GLU A 217 -4.38 17.37 9.57
C GLU A 217 -3.70 18.44 8.72
N TYR A 218 -2.55 18.14 8.13
CA TYR A 218 -1.82 19.07 7.28
C TYR A 218 -2.59 19.37 5.99
N VAL A 219 -3.08 18.35 5.29
CA VAL A 219 -3.76 18.51 4.00
C VAL A 219 -5.23 18.93 4.13
N ASN A 220 -5.86 18.72 5.29
CA ASN A 220 -7.26 19.11 5.56
C ASN A 220 -7.43 20.54 6.12
N LYS A 221 -6.35 21.28 6.41
CA LYS A 221 -6.50 22.67 6.85
C LYS A 221 -7.15 23.52 5.76
N ASP A 222 -8.21 24.25 6.12
CA ASP A 222 -8.89 25.29 5.30
C ASP A 222 -7.97 26.42 4.80
N SER A 223 -6.68 26.37 5.17
CA SER A 223 -5.65 27.34 4.88
C SER A 223 -4.37 26.63 4.43
N LEU A 224 -4.43 25.94 3.29
CA LEU A 224 -3.28 25.99 2.40
C LEU A 224 -3.29 27.38 1.75
N ASP A 225 -2.89 28.40 2.52
CA ASP A 225 -2.46 29.70 1.98
C ASP A 225 -1.07 29.49 1.34
N LEU A 226 -1.03 28.67 0.29
CA LEU A 226 0.09 28.49 -0.62
C LEU A 226 -0.19 29.19 -1.95
#